data_AF-A0A950AZ32-F1
#
_entry.id   AF-A0A950AZ32-F1
#
_cell.length_a   1.000
_cell.length_b   1.000
_cell.length_c   1.000
_cell.angle_alpha   90.00
_cell.angle_beta   90.00
_cell.angle_gamma   90.00
#
_symmetry.space_group_name_H-M   'P 1'
#
loop_
_entity.id
_entity.type
_entity.pdbx_description
1 polymer ?
#
loop_
_entity_poly.entity_id
_entity_poly.type
_entity_poly.pdbx_seq_one_letter_code
_entity_poly.pdbx_strand_id
1 'polypeptide(L)'
;GTIPRGEAFFDPVLKGRRGAARLAATSRAPVIPIGLWGSEQVWPRSSRVPNILNVLHAPTVRVRVGEPVELEYGDLQADTDRIMAAIMALLPSEAHSRHEPTAEELARTRPPS
;
A
#
# COMPACT_ATOMS: atom_id res chain seq x y z
N GLY A 1 -6.83 6.06 5.35
CA GLY A 1 -5.58 5.81 4.61
C GLY A 1 -5.53 6.70 3.38
N THR A 2 -4.37 6.77 2.73
CA THR A 2 -4.23 7.39 1.41
C THR A 2 -4.09 6.25 0.41
N ILE A 3 -4.94 6.19 -0.61
CA ILE A 3 -4.75 5.28 -1.75
C ILE A 3 -4.02 6.10 -2.81
N PRO A 4 -2.71 5.89 -3.00
CA PRO A 4 -1.94 6.67 -3.97
C PRO A 4 -2.38 6.36 -5.41
N ARG A 5 -2.23 7.34 -6.30
CA ARG A 5 -2.68 7.28 -7.70
C ARG A 5 -1.72 8.05 -8.60
N GLY A 6 -1.72 7.75 -9.90
CA GLY A 6 -0.81 8.39 -10.83
C GLY A 6 0.64 8.15 -10.38
N GLU A 7 1.46 9.19 -10.49
CA GLU A 7 2.87 9.15 -10.07
C GLU A 7 3.05 8.79 -8.60
N ALA A 8 2.14 9.23 -7.71
CA ALA A 8 2.23 8.92 -6.28
C ALA A 8 2.09 7.42 -5.97
N PHE A 9 1.56 6.62 -6.90
CA PHE A 9 1.51 5.16 -6.77
C PHE A 9 2.92 4.52 -6.77
N PHE A 10 3.88 5.17 -7.43
CA PHE A 10 5.26 4.70 -7.59
C PHE A 10 6.24 5.40 -6.64
N ASP A 11 5.74 6.21 -5.70
CA ASP A 11 6.58 6.82 -4.66
C ASP A 11 6.89 5.76 -3.58
N PRO A 12 8.17 5.40 -3.36
CA PRO A 12 8.54 4.42 -2.32
C PRO A 12 8.26 4.95 -0.91
N VAL A 13 8.01 6.25 -0.74
CA VAL A 13 7.69 6.86 0.55
C VAL A 13 6.18 6.82 0.79
N LEU A 14 5.74 5.86 1.60
CA LEU A 14 4.34 5.71 1.95
C LEU A 14 3.85 6.86 2.86
N LYS A 15 2.73 7.49 2.49
CA LYS A 15 2.15 8.63 3.24
C LYS A 15 0.90 8.22 4.02
N GLY A 16 1.06 8.14 5.35
CA GLY A 16 0.00 7.78 6.28
C GLY A 16 -0.89 8.96 6.70
N ARG A 17 -2.10 8.65 7.17
CA ARG A 17 -2.94 9.60 7.92
C ARG A 17 -2.96 9.17 9.38
N ARG A 18 -2.96 10.13 10.30
CA ARG A 18 -2.87 9.94 11.76
C ARG A 18 -4.02 9.16 12.42
N GLY A 19 -5.05 8.76 11.67
CA GLY A 19 -6.24 8.13 12.22
C GLY A 19 -5.99 6.79 12.91
N ALA A 20 -5.16 5.93 12.31
CA ALA A 20 -4.82 4.63 12.90
C ALA A 20 -4.04 4.79 14.22
N ALA A 21 -2.99 5.62 14.22
CA ALA A 21 -2.23 5.96 15.42
C ALA A 21 -3.13 6.56 16.52
N ARG A 22 -4.06 7.47 16.15
CA ARG A 22 -4.99 8.10 17.10
C ARG A 22 -5.93 7.09 17.76
N LEU A 23 -6.48 6.16 16.97
CA LEU A 23 -7.34 5.11 17.49
C LEU A 23 -6.55 4.21 18.45
N ALA A 24 -5.36 3.76 18.06
CA ALA A 24 -4.51 2.93 18.90
C ALA A 24 -4.10 3.61 20.21
N ALA A 25 -3.78 4.92 20.18
CA ALA A 25 -3.48 5.68 21.39
C ALA A 25 -4.65 5.75 22.37
N THR A 26 -5.88 5.80 21.86
CA THR A 26 -7.10 5.88 22.68
C THR A 26 -7.55 4.51 23.19
N SER A 27 -7.55 3.50 22.33
CA SER A 27 -8.09 2.16 22.64
C SER A 27 -7.05 1.20 23.22
N ARG A 28 -5.76 1.49 23.04
CA ARG A 28 -4.64 0.57 23.30
C ARG A 28 -4.72 -0.74 22.53
N ALA A 29 -5.51 -0.79 21.47
CA ALA A 29 -5.53 -1.93 20.56
C ALA A 29 -4.21 -2.03 19.78
N PRO A 30 -3.68 -3.25 19.58
CA PRO A 30 -2.47 -3.44 18.77
C PRO A 30 -2.74 -3.07 17.31
N VAL A 31 -1.74 -2.49 16.64
CA VAL A 31 -1.79 -2.20 15.21
C VAL A 31 -1.01 -3.26 14.46
N ILE A 32 -1.71 -4.06 13.65
CA ILE A 32 -1.11 -5.12 12.82
C ILE A 32 -0.89 -4.59 11.40
N PRO A 33 0.36 -4.49 10.90
CA PRO A 33 0.65 -4.02 9.57
C PRO A 33 0.40 -5.13 8.53
N ILE A 34 -0.15 -4.76 7.38
CA ILE A 34 -0.42 -5.67 6.27
C ILE A 34 0.16 -5.06 4.99
N GLY A 35 1.04 -5.82 4.33
CA GLY A 35 1.55 -5.51 2.99
C GLY A 35 0.74 -6.27 1.94
N LEU A 36 0.21 -5.55 0.95
CA LEU A 36 -0.52 -6.11 -0.20
C LEU A 36 0.20 -5.69 -1.49
N TRP A 37 0.54 -6.65 -2.34
CA TRP A 37 1.25 -6.41 -3.59
C TRP A 37 0.67 -7.25 -4.74
N GLY A 38 0.58 -6.69 -5.94
CA GLY A 38 0.08 -7.40 -7.13
C GLY A 38 -1.44 -7.28 -7.34
N SER A 39 -2.18 -6.74 -6.38
CA SER A 39 -3.64 -6.54 -6.51
C SER A 39 -4.01 -5.60 -7.66
N GLU A 40 -3.14 -4.66 -7.99
CA GLU A 40 -3.25 -3.73 -9.11
C GLU A 40 -3.24 -4.41 -10.49
N GLN A 41 -2.73 -5.64 -10.57
CA GLN A 41 -2.71 -6.44 -11.80
C GLN A 41 -4.01 -7.24 -11.97
N VAL A 42 -4.65 -7.62 -10.85
CA VAL A 42 -5.94 -8.31 -10.84
C VAL A 42 -7.04 -7.41 -11.38
N TRP A 43 -7.09 -6.17 -10.92
CA TRP A 43 -8.07 -5.19 -11.41
C TRP A 43 -7.44 -3.80 -11.47
N PRO A 44 -6.75 -3.48 -12.58
CA PRO A 44 -6.21 -2.16 -12.80
C PRO A 44 -7.31 -1.11 -12.77
N ARG A 45 -6.99 0.09 -12.28
CA ARG A 45 -7.98 1.17 -12.17
C ARG A 45 -8.49 1.65 -13.54
N SER A 46 -7.72 1.43 -14.59
CA SER A 46 -8.09 1.67 -15.98
C SER A 46 -9.09 0.64 -16.53
N SER A 47 -9.31 -0.48 -15.84
CA SER A 47 -10.18 -1.55 -16.33
C SER A 47 -11.58 -1.47 -15.71
N ARG A 48 -12.60 -1.65 -16.56
CA ARG A 48 -14.01 -1.77 -16.12
C ARG A 48 -14.33 -3.15 -15.54
N VAL A 49 -13.51 -4.16 -15.84
CA VAL A 49 -13.70 -5.55 -15.40
C VAL A 49 -12.39 -6.13 -14.86
N PRO A 50 -12.43 -7.08 -13.91
CA PRO A 50 -11.22 -7.73 -13.40
C PRO A 50 -10.57 -8.66 -14.44
N ASN A 51 -9.23 -8.76 -14.41
CA ASN A 51 -8.41 -9.61 -15.25
C ASN A 51 -8.35 -11.07 -14.74
N ILE A 52 -9.47 -11.61 -14.27
CA ILE A 52 -9.55 -12.96 -13.65
C ILE A 52 -9.71 -14.10 -14.67
N LEU A 53 -10.02 -13.78 -15.93
CA LEU A 53 -10.25 -14.77 -16.99
C LEU A 53 -8.96 -15.25 -17.66
N ASN A 54 -7.81 -14.66 -17.34
CA ASN A 54 -6.52 -15.04 -17.93
C ASN A 54 -5.92 -16.23 -17.17
N VAL A 55 -6.56 -17.41 -17.30
CA VAL A 55 -6.24 -18.62 -16.52
C VAL A 55 -4.79 -19.10 -16.71
N LEU A 56 -4.20 -18.85 -17.90
CA LEU A 56 -2.82 -19.22 -18.20
C LEU A 56 -1.79 -18.24 -17.61
N HIS A 57 -2.19 -17.01 -17.31
CA HIS A 57 -1.30 -15.94 -16.82
C HIS A 57 -2.01 -15.17 -15.70
N ALA A 58 -2.42 -15.90 -14.66
CA ALA A 58 -3.13 -15.31 -13.54
C ALA A 58 -2.22 -14.32 -12.78
N PRO A 59 -2.69 -13.10 -12.48
CA PRO A 59 -1.92 -12.14 -11.72
C PRO A 59 -1.63 -12.66 -10.31
N THR A 60 -0.37 -12.53 -9.86
CA THR A 60 0.06 -12.99 -8.53
C THR A 60 -0.19 -11.90 -7.50
N VAL A 61 -1.00 -12.20 -6.48
CA VAL A 61 -1.18 -11.34 -5.31
C VAL A 61 -0.40 -11.91 -4.13
N ARG A 62 0.39 -11.07 -3.47
CA ARG A 62 1.10 -11.41 -2.24
C ARG A 62 0.53 -10.59 -1.09
N VAL A 63 0.19 -11.28 -0.01
CA VAL A 63 -0.24 -10.69 1.25
C VAL A 63 0.76 -11.11 2.32
N ARG A 64 1.27 -10.14 3.08
CA ARG A 64 2.14 -10.38 4.22
C ARG A 64 1.56 -9.66 5.43
N VAL A 65 1.47 -10.37 6.54
CA VAL A 65 1.04 -9.85 7.83
C VAL A 65 2.28 -9.74 8.70
N GLY A 66 2.53 -8.56 9.25
CA GLY A 66 3.66 -8.32 10.14
C GLY A 66 3.28 -8.47 11.61
N GLU A 67 4.30 -8.41 12.46
CA GLU A 67 4.14 -8.33 13.90
C GLU A 67 3.47 -7.01 14.33
N PRO A 68 2.85 -6.95 15.52
CA PRO A 68 2.33 -5.70 16.08
C PRO A 68 3.37 -4.58 16.05
N VAL A 69 2.97 -3.39 15.61
CA VAL A 69 3.84 -2.21 15.63
C VAL A 69 3.91 -1.68 17.05
N GLU A 70 5.13 -1.55 17.58
CA GLU A 70 5.39 -0.88 18.86
C GLU A 70 5.12 0.62 18.72
N LEU A 71 4.06 1.09 19.37
CA LEU A 71 3.63 2.49 19.39
C LEU A 71 3.92 3.12 20.74
N GLU A 72 4.39 4.36 20.73
CA GLU A 72 4.75 5.08 21.96
C GLU A 72 3.61 5.97 22.47
N TYR A 73 2.65 6.31 21.61
CA TYR A 73 1.46 7.10 21.91
C TYR A 73 1.74 8.56 22.34
N GLY A 74 2.99 9.01 22.29
CA GLY A 74 3.40 10.37 22.62
C GLY A 74 3.26 11.35 21.45
N ASP A 75 3.47 10.89 20.22
CA ASP A 75 3.29 11.68 18.99
C ASP A 75 2.60 10.84 17.91
N LEU A 76 1.43 11.31 17.49
CA LEU A 76 0.64 10.67 16.44
C LEU A 76 1.34 10.63 15.09
N GLN A 77 2.20 11.62 14.78
CA GLN A 77 2.93 11.63 13.52
C GLN A 77 4.04 10.59 13.55
N ALA A 78 4.88 10.58 14.59
CA ALA A 78 5.92 9.56 14.77
C ALA A 78 5.36 8.13 14.75
N ASP A 79 4.23 7.89 15.44
CA ASP A 79 3.57 6.58 15.42
C ASP A 79 2.98 6.23 14.04
N THR A 80 2.49 7.22 13.30
CA THR A 80 2.06 7.01 11.91
C THR A 80 3.24 6.61 11.04
N ASP A 81 4.39 7.26 11.20
CA ASP A 81 5.59 6.98 10.42
C ASP A 81 6.12 5.56 10.74
N ARG A 82 6.08 5.12 12.01
CA ARG A 82 6.36 3.73 12.41
C ARG A 82 5.45 2.73 11.71
N ILE A 83 4.14 3.00 11.67
CA ILE A 83 3.15 2.13 10.99
C ILE A 83 3.47 2.05 9.49
N MET A 84 3.74 3.18 8.83
CA MET A 84 4.05 3.19 7.41
C MET A 84 5.38 2.48 7.10
N ALA A 85 6.39 2.63 7.95
CA ALA A 85 7.66 1.91 7.84
C ALA A 85 7.46 0.39 7.98
N ALA A 86 6.64 -0.05 8.94
CA ALA A 86 6.32 -1.46 9.11
C ALA A 86 5.58 -2.04 7.89
N ILE A 87 4.61 -1.30 7.31
CA ILE A 87 3.93 -1.71 6.07
C ILE A 87 4.94 -1.79 4.91
N MET A 88 5.82 -0.79 4.78
CA MET A 88 6.83 -0.75 3.72
C MET A 88 7.78 -1.95 3.78
N ALA A 89 8.19 -2.35 4.99
CA ALA A 89 9.04 -3.52 5.21
C ALA A 89 8.41 -4.85 4.76
N LEU A 90 7.07 -4.93 4.70
CA LEU A 90 6.36 -6.11 4.23
C LEU A 90 6.31 -6.19 2.69
N LEU A 91 6.47 -5.07 1.99
CA LEU A 91 6.42 -5.03 0.53
C LEU A 91 7.69 -5.64 -0.11
N PRO A 92 7.60 -6.16 -1.35
CA PRO A 92 8.77 -6.71 -2.04
C PRO A 92 9.81 -5.62 -2.36
N SER A 93 11.06 -6.03 -2.63
CA SER A 93 12.22 -5.15 -2.89
C SER A 93 11.96 -4.05 -3.92
N GLU A 94 11.15 -4.36 -4.92
CA GLU A 94 10.77 -3.49 -6.03
C GLU A 94 10.01 -2.26 -5.54
N ALA A 95 9.22 -2.40 -4.47
CA ALA A 95 8.47 -1.30 -3.88
C ALA A 95 9.38 -0.25 -3.20
N HIS A 96 10.61 -0.62 -2.84
CA HIS A 96 11.58 0.27 -2.20
C HIS A 96 12.36 1.11 -3.22
N SER A 97 12.30 0.73 -4.50
CA SER A 97 13.08 1.35 -5.56
C SER A 97 12.29 2.48 -6.21
N ARG A 98 12.88 3.67 -6.26
CA ARG A 98 12.33 4.76 -7.06
C ARG A 98 12.54 4.44 -8.54
N HIS A 99 11.47 4.48 -9.32
CA HIS A 99 11.52 4.40 -10.77
C HIS A 99 10.59 5.45 -11.37
N GLU A 100 10.90 5.90 -12.58
CA GLU A 100 10.06 6.79 -13.35
C GLU A 100 9.05 5.95 -14.14
N PRO A 101 7.75 6.01 -13.80
CA PRO A 101 6.77 5.11 -14.38
C PRO A 101 6.56 5.39 -15.87
N THR A 102 6.45 4.32 -16.64
CA THR A 102 6.12 4.38 -18.06
C THR A 102 4.71 4.96 -18.29
N ALA A 103 4.44 5.43 -19.51
CA ALA A 103 3.12 5.93 -19.88
C ALA A 103 2.01 4.86 -19.69
N GLU A 104 2.33 3.59 -19.96
CA GLU A 104 1.42 2.46 -19.76
C GLU A 104 1.12 2.23 -18.27
N GLU A 105 2.16 2.23 -17.43
CA GLU A 105 2.01 2.10 -15.98
C GLU A 105 1.15 3.22 -15.39
N LEU A 106 1.41 4.47 -15.80
CA LEU A 106 0.59 5.61 -15.39
C LEU A 106 -0.86 5.46 -15.85
N ALA A 107 -1.10 5.00 -17.07
CA ALA A 107 -2.44 4.76 -17.58
C ALA A 107 -3.21 3.75 -16.72
N ARG A 108 -2.56 2.66 -16.27
CA ARG A 108 -3.17 1.64 -15.40
C ARG A 108 -3.64 2.16 -14.05
N THR A 109 -3.03 3.24 -13.54
CA THR A 109 -3.42 3.86 -12.26
C THR A 109 -4.58 4.86 -12.37
N ARG A 110 -4.99 5.23 -13.59
CA ARG A 110 -6.04 6.23 -13.85
C ARG A 110 -7.35 5.53 -14.26
N PRO A 111 -8.53 6.15 -14.04
CA PRO A 111 -9.79 5.61 -14.53
C PRO A 111 -9.79 5.43 -16.06
N PRO A 112 -10.58 4.50 -16.62
CA PRO A 112 -10.79 4.44 -18.06
C PRO A 112 -11.33 5.79 -18.55
N SER A 113 -10.72 6.30 -19.62
CA SER A 113 -11.28 7.42 -20.41
C SER A 113 -12.64 7.07 -20.99
#